data_AF-A0A2C5Y6A3-F1
#
_entry.id   AF-A0A2C5Y6A3-F1
#
_cell.length_a   1.000
_cell.length_b   1.000
_cell.length_c   1.000
_cell.angle_alpha   90.00
_cell.angle_beta   90.00
_cell.angle_gamma   90.00
#
_symmetry.space_group_name_H-M   'P 1'
#
loop_
_entity.id
_entity.type
_entity.pdbx_description
1 polymer ?
#
loop_
_entity_poly.entity_id
_entity_poly.type
_entity_poly.pdbx_seq_one_letter_code
_entity_poly.pdbx_strand_id
1 'polypeptide(L)'
;MALNSFLRHSISQRWKAWIRAESYRRLLAACFLLSVHGSWYYEQPLPPTLGLDRLSPMMLSIPLSAGTEHLWEAEDAAAWARSDFASVRTETVGELLHEELTADDIDSMPAFDASILLAAHALRLPRRAKHTEVDMVDDAASIDASNLAMLRLFHDSPSACTYLALHHTPLHWLLSVSGDSWLFNKKVHKASQFVEHQRRLHQWRHSGSAVVATVFAAKALKRFLRLDALKSDMPQCVHASTMPWREISDYWAIYVCALVCWAWSQDTPRRGPASSSSSSSSSSSSTPPASCSSSSSAAAASSSTVSASSSRRTAVSWIQAVADLDPPQLAMLGAHHDAHGVVGLVRDVLERDS
;
A
#
# COMPACT_ATOMS: atom_id res chain seq x y z
N MET A 1 -4.18 36.80 -32.30
CA MET A 1 -2.86 37.04 -32.94
C MET A 1 -1.92 35.82 -32.93
N ALA A 2 -2.13 34.81 -32.07
CA ALA A 2 -1.27 33.61 -32.00
C ALA A 2 -1.46 32.58 -33.14
N LEU A 3 -2.62 32.56 -33.83
CA LEU A 3 -2.87 31.60 -34.92
C LEU A 3 -1.96 31.79 -36.15
N ASN A 4 -1.48 33.01 -36.41
CA ASN A 4 -0.68 33.30 -37.62
C ASN A 4 0.80 32.92 -37.51
N SER A 5 1.33 32.61 -36.32
CA SER A 5 2.72 32.12 -36.17
C SER A 5 2.81 30.59 -36.31
N PHE A 6 1.73 29.87 -36.05
CA PHE A 6 1.70 28.40 -36.10
C PHE A 6 1.74 27.84 -37.53
N LEU A 7 1.24 28.58 -38.51
CA LEU A 7 1.22 28.19 -39.93
C LEU A 7 2.59 28.25 -40.65
N ARG A 8 3.63 28.82 -40.03
CA ARG A 8 4.99 28.90 -40.61
C ARG A 8 5.93 27.79 -40.19
N HIS A 9 5.52 26.93 -39.26
CA HIS A 9 6.38 25.89 -38.70
C HIS A 9 6.26 24.60 -39.52
N SER A 10 7.39 23.95 -39.80
CA SER A 10 7.38 22.64 -40.45
C SER A 10 6.61 21.63 -39.61
N ILE A 11 6.08 20.57 -40.23
CA ILE A 11 5.37 19.49 -39.52
C ILE A 11 6.23 18.95 -38.36
N SER A 12 7.53 18.79 -38.59
CA SER A 12 8.50 18.37 -37.57
C SER A 12 8.60 19.35 -36.40
N GLN A 13 8.57 20.66 -36.63
CA GLN A 13 8.61 21.66 -35.56
C GLN A 13 7.32 21.64 -34.72
N ARG A 14 6.16 21.50 -35.36
CA ARG A 14 4.86 21.40 -34.65
C ARG A 14 4.77 20.14 -33.80
N TRP A 15 5.20 18.99 -34.35
CA TRP A 15 5.22 17.74 -33.61
C TRP A 15 6.15 17.82 -32.40
N LYS A 16 7.38 18.37 -32.54
CA LYS A 16 8.30 18.59 -31.41
C LYS A 16 7.70 19.50 -30.34
N ALA A 17 7.01 20.57 -30.74
CA ALA A 17 6.35 21.47 -29.79
C ALA A 17 5.20 20.76 -29.05
N TRP A 18 4.42 19.94 -29.76
CA TRP A 18 3.35 19.13 -29.16
C TRP A 18 3.91 18.09 -28.19
N ILE A 19 4.92 17.32 -28.58
CA ILE A 19 5.60 16.33 -27.71
C ILE A 19 6.09 17.01 -26.43
N ARG A 20 6.68 18.20 -26.54
CA ARG A 20 7.14 18.95 -25.38
C ARG A 20 5.98 19.34 -24.46
N ALA A 21 4.89 19.85 -25.01
CA ALA A 21 3.70 20.21 -24.24
C ALA A 21 3.07 18.97 -23.56
N GLU A 22 2.96 17.86 -24.28
CA GLU A 22 2.42 16.61 -23.75
C GLU A 22 3.32 15.99 -22.67
N SER A 23 4.64 16.06 -22.86
CA SER A 23 5.61 15.64 -21.84
C SER A 23 5.39 16.39 -20.53
N TYR A 24 5.16 17.71 -20.58
CA TYR A 24 4.88 18.50 -19.38
C TYR A 24 3.54 18.13 -18.73
N ARG A 25 2.50 17.81 -19.51
CA ARG A 25 1.20 17.34 -18.97
C ARG A 25 1.35 16.02 -18.22
N ARG A 26 1.96 15.02 -18.85
CA ARG A 26 2.21 13.70 -18.24
C ARG A 26 3.12 13.81 -17.01
N LEU A 27 4.16 14.65 -17.07
CA LEU A 27 5.04 14.90 -15.92
C LEU A 27 4.28 15.55 -14.76
N LEU A 28 3.40 16.53 -15.02
CA LEU A 28 2.56 17.13 -13.99
C LEU A 28 1.67 16.08 -13.32
N ALA A 29 1.04 15.21 -14.11
CA ALA A 29 0.19 14.14 -13.60
C ALA A 29 0.99 13.11 -12.76
N ALA A 30 2.19 12.75 -13.21
CA ALA A 30 3.11 11.89 -12.45
C ALA A 30 3.57 12.55 -11.13
N CYS A 31 3.88 13.84 -11.14
CA CYS A 31 4.23 14.59 -9.92
C CYS A 31 3.06 14.66 -8.94
N PHE A 32 1.84 14.81 -9.45
CA PHE A 32 0.63 14.74 -8.63
C PHE A 32 0.50 13.36 -7.97
N LEU A 33 0.58 12.28 -8.76
CA LEU A 33 0.53 10.91 -8.27
C LEU A 33 1.59 10.68 -7.17
N LEU A 34 2.85 11.03 -7.45
CA LEU A 34 3.95 10.88 -6.51
C LEU A 34 3.73 11.69 -5.22
N SER A 35 3.15 12.89 -5.30
CA SER A 35 2.86 13.72 -4.13
C SER A 35 1.80 13.08 -3.23
N VAL A 36 0.75 12.51 -3.83
CA VAL A 36 -0.28 11.79 -3.08
C VAL A 36 0.29 10.52 -2.47
N HIS A 37 1.03 9.71 -3.24
CA HIS A 37 1.74 8.55 -2.71
C HIS A 37 2.67 8.93 -1.56
N GLY A 38 3.50 9.96 -1.73
CA GLY A 38 4.36 10.52 -0.69
C GLY A 38 3.61 10.82 0.60
N SER A 39 2.42 11.41 0.48
CA SER A 39 1.60 11.75 1.63
C SER A 39 1.05 10.55 2.38
N TRP A 40 0.62 9.50 1.67
CA TRP A 40 0.04 8.32 2.32
C TRP A 40 1.10 7.32 2.78
N TYR A 41 2.04 6.99 1.90
CA TYR A 41 3.05 5.96 2.13
C TYR A 41 4.22 6.39 2.98
N TYR A 42 4.49 7.70 3.05
CA TYR A 42 5.60 8.24 3.84
C TYR A 42 5.13 9.24 4.91
N GLU A 43 3.82 9.42 5.06
CA GLU A 43 3.21 10.46 5.90
C GLU A 43 3.83 11.84 5.66
N GLN A 44 4.19 12.16 4.41
CA GLN A 44 4.73 13.47 4.07
C GLN A 44 3.61 14.51 3.99
N PRO A 45 3.83 15.75 4.44
CA PRO A 45 2.90 16.84 4.18
C PRO A 45 2.69 17.00 2.67
N LEU A 46 1.43 17.18 2.26
CA LEU A 46 1.13 17.52 0.86
C LEU A 46 1.81 18.84 0.49
N PRO A 47 2.50 18.91 -0.67
CA PRO A 47 3.17 20.14 -1.08
C PRO A 47 2.14 21.27 -1.31
N PRO A 48 2.29 22.44 -0.65
CA PRO A 48 1.40 23.58 -0.86
C PRO A 48 1.55 24.19 -2.27
N THR A 49 2.66 23.90 -2.95
CA THR A 49 2.97 24.38 -4.31
C THR A 49 2.01 23.87 -5.37
N LEU A 50 1.40 22.70 -5.17
CA LEU A 50 0.38 22.14 -6.05
C LEU A 50 -1.05 22.54 -5.61
N GLY A 51 -1.19 23.33 -4.54
CA GLY A 51 -2.47 23.72 -3.97
C GLY A 51 -3.31 22.54 -3.44
N LEU A 52 -2.74 21.34 -3.34
CA LEU A 52 -3.45 20.12 -2.94
C LEU A 52 -3.95 20.18 -1.49
N ASP A 53 -3.30 21.00 -0.65
CA ASP A 53 -3.71 21.27 0.72
C ASP A 53 -5.00 22.11 0.80
N ARG A 54 -5.40 22.80 -0.27
CA ARG A 54 -6.52 23.77 -0.26
C ARG A 54 -7.59 23.50 -1.31
N LEU A 55 -7.24 22.84 -2.40
CA LEU A 55 -8.17 22.56 -3.48
C LEU A 55 -9.02 21.34 -3.14
N SER A 56 -10.32 21.46 -3.43
CA SER A 56 -11.18 20.28 -3.57
C SER A 56 -10.61 19.41 -4.69
N PRO A 57 -10.56 18.08 -4.55
CA PRO A 57 -10.15 17.19 -5.63
C PRO A 57 -10.93 17.42 -6.94
N MET A 58 -12.18 17.90 -6.84
CA MET A 58 -13.02 18.23 -7.99
C MET A 58 -12.54 19.46 -8.78
N MET A 59 -11.63 20.27 -8.22
CA MET A 59 -11.05 21.44 -8.87
C MET A 59 -9.67 21.15 -9.49
N LEU A 60 -9.23 19.89 -9.48
CA LEU A 60 -7.91 19.52 -9.97
C LEU A 60 -7.84 19.55 -11.50
N SER A 61 -7.11 20.51 -12.04
CA SER A 61 -6.78 20.60 -13.46
C SER A 61 -5.62 19.66 -13.88
N ILE A 62 -5.52 18.50 -13.24
CA ILE A 62 -4.52 17.47 -13.58
C ILE A 62 -4.98 16.77 -14.85
N PRO A 63 -4.21 16.86 -15.96
CA PRO A 63 -4.61 16.30 -17.24
C PRO A 63 -4.48 14.78 -17.25
N LEU A 64 -5.44 14.12 -17.89
CA LEU A 64 -5.40 12.70 -18.20
C LEU A 64 -4.82 12.49 -19.60
N SER A 65 -4.30 11.28 -19.85
CA SER A 65 -3.48 10.95 -21.01
C SER A 65 -4.19 10.10 -22.06
N ALA A 66 -5.30 9.44 -21.71
CA ALA A 66 -6.06 8.54 -22.59
C ALA A 66 -6.43 9.21 -23.92
N GLY A 67 -7.00 10.41 -23.87
CA GLY A 67 -7.41 11.16 -25.07
C GLY A 67 -6.26 11.54 -26.01
N THR A 68 -5.01 11.48 -25.54
CA THR A 68 -3.80 11.81 -26.33
C THR A 68 -2.84 10.63 -26.50
N GLU A 69 -3.22 9.42 -26.11
CA GLU A 69 -2.35 8.24 -26.15
C GLU A 69 -1.94 7.87 -27.58
N HIS A 70 -2.89 7.74 -28.50
CA HIS A 70 -2.59 7.44 -29.91
C HIS A 70 -1.71 8.49 -30.59
N LEU A 71 -1.78 9.77 -30.17
CA LEU A 71 -0.92 10.83 -30.67
C LEU A 71 0.50 10.73 -30.10
N TRP A 72 0.61 10.28 -28.84
CA TRP A 72 1.87 10.11 -28.14
C TRP A 72 2.67 8.95 -28.72
N GLU A 73 1.99 7.86 -29.08
CA GLU A 73 2.55 6.67 -29.71
C GLU A 73 2.80 6.82 -31.23
N ALA A 74 2.58 8.00 -31.81
CA ALA A 74 2.85 8.24 -33.22
C ALA A 74 4.35 8.08 -33.53
N GLU A 75 4.69 7.20 -34.47
CA GLU A 75 6.08 6.86 -34.81
C GLU A 75 6.88 8.05 -35.38
N ASP A 76 6.22 8.91 -36.14
CA ASP A 76 6.85 10.05 -36.80
C ASP A 76 5.91 11.27 -36.92
N ALA A 77 6.50 12.40 -37.34
CA ALA A 77 5.80 13.67 -37.49
C ALA A 77 4.65 13.60 -38.52
N ALA A 78 4.77 12.73 -39.53
CA ALA A 78 3.78 12.58 -40.58
C ALA A 78 2.58 11.75 -40.09
N ALA A 79 2.82 10.68 -39.34
CA ALA A 79 1.79 9.89 -38.66
C ALA A 79 1.01 10.74 -37.66
N TRP A 80 1.72 11.51 -36.83
CA TRP A 80 1.10 12.48 -35.92
C TRP A 80 0.24 13.50 -36.66
N ALA A 81 0.73 14.06 -37.77
CA ALA A 81 -0.02 15.06 -38.54
C ALA A 81 -1.24 14.51 -39.29
N ARG A 82 -1.31 13.20 -39.55
CA ARG A 82 -2.46 12.52 -40.15
C ARG A 82 -3.55 12.17 -39.13
N SER A 83 -3.24 12.26 -37.83
CA SER A 83 -4.17 11.90 -36.78
C SER A 83 -5.31 12.93 -36.67
N ASP A 84 -6.48 12.47 -36.23
CA ASP A 84 -7.63 13.35 -36.04
C ASP A 84 -7.52 14.09 -34.72
N PHE A 85 -7.30 15.40 -34.78
CA PHE A 85 -7.27 16.27 -33.60
C PHE A 85 -8.67 16.71 -33.15
N ALA A 86 -9.70 16.53 -33.97
CA ALA A 86 -11.06 16.95 -33.64
C ALA A 86 -11.68 16.08 -32.53
N SER A 87 -11.29 14.82 -32.45
CA SER A 87 -11.70 13.89 -31.39
C SER A 87 -10.81 13.96 -30.13
N VAL A 88 -9.72 14.72 -30.16
CA VAL A 88 -8.76 14.79 -29.05
C VAL A 88 -9.29 15.72 -27.98
N ARG A 89 -9.76 15.14 -26.88
CA ARG A 89 -10.10 15.87 -25.66
C ARG A 89 -9.07 15.57 -24.58
N THR A 90 -8.51 16.62 -24.00
CA THR A 90 -7.70 16.50 -22.78
C THR A 90 -8.61 16.72 -21.59
N GLU A 91 -9.11 15.64 -21.03
CA GLU A 91 -9.91 15.67 -19.81
C GLU A 91 -9.01 15.87 -18.60
N THR A 92 -9.59 16.44 -17.55
CA THR A 92 -8.90 16.64 -16.27
C THR A 92 -9.52 15.76 -15.20
N VAL A 93 -8.75 15.44 -14.16
CA VAL A 93 -9.23 14.75 -12.96
C VAL A 93 -10.47 15.42 -12.38
N GLY A 94 -10.45 16.76 -12.29
CA GLY A 94 -11.58 17.53 -11.80
C GLY A 94 -12.84 17.31 -12.62
N GLU A 95 -12.74 17.31 -13.95
CA GLU A 95 -13.86 17.02 -14.85
C GLU A 95 -14.43 15.61 -14.61
N LEU A 96 -13.60 14.57 -14.65
CA LEU A 96 -14.09 13.19 -14.46
C LEU A 96 -14.66 12.94 -13.06
N LEU A 97 -14.16 13.61 -12.02
CA LEU A 97 -14.72 13.48 -10.67
C LEU A 97 -16.13 14.06 -10.53
N HIS A 98 -16.58 14.93 -11.44
CA HIS A 98 -17.96 15.40 -11.49
C HIS A 98 -18.90 14.42 -12.20
N GLU A 99 -18.36 13.45 -12.94
CA GLU A 99 -19.13 12.46 -13.68
C GLU A 99 -19.47 11.24 -12.81
N GLU A 100 -20.53 10.52 -13.17
CA GLU A 100 -20.91 9.27 -12.51
C GLU A 100 -20.11 8.10 -13.07
N LEU A 101 -18.83 8.02 -12.68
CA LEU A 101 -17.97 6.90 -13.05
C LEU A 101 -18.47 5.58 -12.46
N THR A 102 -18.27 4.51 -13.23
CA THR A 102 -18.48 3.12 -12.84
C THR A 102 -17.14 2.38 -12.74
N ALA A 103 -17.15 1.16 -12.20
CA ALA A 103 -15.95 0.31 -12.18
C ALA A 103 -15.49 -0.06 -13.61
N ASP A 104 -16.43 -0.32 -14.52
CA ASP A 104 -16.13 -0.67 -15.91
C ASP A 104 -15.41 0.47 -16.64
N ASP A 105 -15.78 1.72 -16.33
CA ASP A 105 -15.10 2.90 -16.88
C ASP A 105 -13.64 2.94 -16.43
N ILE A 106 -13.36 2.65 -15.15
CA ILE A 106 -12.01 2.58 -14.60
C ILE A 106 -11.21 1.43 -15.22
N ASP A 107 -11.82 0.26 -15.40
CA ASP A 107 -11.15 -0.92 -15.96
C ASP A 107 -10.82 -0.75 -17.46
N SER A 108 -11.60 0.07 -18.17
CA SER A 108 -11.34 0.43 -19.57
C SER A 108 -10.27 1.51 -19.75
N MET A 109 -9.91 2.20 -18.67
CA MET A 109 -8.99 3.34 -18.70
C MET A 109 -7.51 2.88 -18.75
N PRO A 110 -6.60 3.65 -19.39
CA PRO A 110 -5.18 3.40 -19.26
C PRO A 110 -4.75 3.38 -17.78
N ALA A 111 -3.90 2.41 -17.41
CA ALA A 111 -3.51 2.18 -16.02
C ALA A 111 -2.93 3.43 -15.34
N PHE A 112 -2.21 4.27 -16.08
CA PHE A 112 -1.66 5.52 -15.55
C PHE A 112 -2.77 6.51 -15.12
N ASP A 113 -3.80 6.67 -15.95
CA ASP A 113 -4.93 7.57 -15.67
C ASP A 113 -5.80 7.01 -14.52
N ALA A 114 -6.01 5.69 -14.49
CA ALA A 114 -6.69 5.03 -13.38
C ALA A 114 -5.96 5.24 -12.04
N SER A 115 -4.62 5.16 -12.02
CA SER A 115 -3.80 5.47 -10.84
C SER A 115 -3.92 6.93 -10.42
N ILE A 116 -3.97 7.86 -11.37
CA ILE A 116 -4.18 9.29 -11.10
C ILE A 116 -5.55 9.52 -10.46
N LEU A 117 -6.61 8.92 -10.99
CA LEU A 117 -7.96 9.03 -10.40
C LEU A 117 -8.02 8.40 -9.02
N LEU A 118 -7.40 7.24 -8.82
CA LEU A 118 -7.31 6.62 -7.49
C LEU A 118 -6.65 7.54 -6.47
N ALA A 119 -5.54 8.17 -6.84
CA ALA A 119 -4.86 9.17 -6.00
C ALA A 119 -5.77 10.37 -5.69
N ALA A 120 -6.56 10.84 -6.66
CA ALA A 120 -7.52 11.91 -6.43
C ALA A 120 -8.66 11.49 -5.47
N HIS A 121 -9.13 10.24 -5.56
CA HIS A 121 -10.08 9.68 -4.60
C HIS A 121 -9.48 9.55 -3.20
N ALA A 122 -8.19 9.23 -3.08
CA ALA A 122 -7.52 9.21 -1.78
C ALA A 122 -7.51 10.60 -1.12
N LEU A 123 -7.37 11.68 -1.89
CA LEU A 123 -7.48 13.06 -1.36
C LEU A 123 -8.88 13.44 -0.84
N ARG A 124 -9.92 12.66 -1.17
CA ARG A 124 -11.29 12.84 -0.66
C ARG A 124 -11.52 12.16 0.69
N LEU A 125 -10.59 11.34 1.15
CA LEU A 125 -10.65 10.76 2.49
C LEU A 125 -10.54 11.87 3.55
N PRO A 126 -11.16 11.70 4.75
CA PRO A 126 -11.05 12.66 5.83
C PRO A 126 -9.60 13.05 6.11
N ARG A 127 -9.35 14.36 6.23
CA ARG A 127 -8.00 14.87 6.48
C ARG A 127 -7.69 14.83 7.97
N ARG A 128 -6.54 14.26 8.31
CA ARG A 128 -6.01 14.26 9.68
C ARG A 128 -5.63 15.68 10.10
N ALA A 129 -5.86 16.01 11.37
CA ALA A 129 -5.40 17.29 11.94
C ALA A 129 -3.87 17.41 11.93
N LYS A 130 -3.16 16.30 12.14
CA LYS A 130 -1.72 16.16 11.90
C LYS A 130 -1.47 14.92 11.07
N HIS A 131 -0.60 14.99 10.07
CA HIS A 131 -0.36 13.87 9.14
C HIS A 131 0.07 12.57 9.84
N THR A 132 0.77 12.64 10.97
CA THR A 132 1.18 11.48 11.78
C THR A 132 0.15 11.00 12.81
N GLU A 133 -0.93 11.75 13.06
CA GLU A 133 -1.93 11.41 14.07
C GLU A 133 -3.22 10.93 13.40
N VAL A 134 -3.64 9.71 13.71
CA VAL A 134 -4.89 9.14 13.19
C VAL A 134 -6.02 9.46 14.15
N ASP A 135 -7.15 9.90 13.58
CA ASP A 135 -8.41 9.98 14.32
C ASP A 135 -8.88 8.55 14.62
N MET A 136 -8.80 8.17 15.89
CA MET A 136 -9.15 6.81 16.32
C MET A 136 -10.66 6.62 16.21
N VAL A 137 -11.06 5.56 15.52
CA VAL A 137 -12.43 5.08 15.46
C VAL A 137 -12.63 4.14 16.64
N ASP A 138 -13.59 4.46 17.52
CA ASP A 138 -13.89 3.63 18.68
C ASP A 138 -14.65 2.35 18.27
N ASP A 139 -15.61 2.47 17.35
CA ASP A 139 -16.44 1.35 16.88
C ASP A 139 -16.24 1.09 15.38
N ALA A 140 -15.65 -0.06 15.04
CA ALA A 140 -15.44 -0.51 13.66
C ALA A 140 -16.76 -0.71 12.89
N ALA A 141 -17.89 -0.93 13.58
CA ALA A 141 -19.21 -1.06 12.95
C ALA A 141 -19.72 0.24 12.32
N SER A 142 -19.14 1.39 12.69
CA SER A 142 -19.46 2.69 12.09
C SER A 142 -18.96 2.84 10.64
N ILE A 143 -18.04 1.97 10.20
CA ILE A 143 -17.46 2.03 8.85
C ILE A 143 -18.24 1.11 7.92
N ASP A 144 -19.04 1.72 7.04
CA ASP A 144 -19.71 1.03 5.96
C ASP A 144 -18.81 0.97 4.73
N ALA A 145 -18.16 -0.18 4.52
CA ALA A 145 -17.27 -0.42 3.39
C ALA A 145 -18.01 -0.35 2.04
N SER A 146 -19.31 -0.65 1.99
CA SER A 146 -20.12 -0.63 0.76
C SER A 146 -20.37 0.79 0.26
N ASN A 147 -20.32 1.78 1.15
CA ASN A 147 -20.50 3.20 0.83
C ASN A 147 -19.20 3.92 0.45
N LEU A 148 -18.04 3.25 0.51
CA LEU A 148 -16.77 3.83 0.13
C LEU A 148 -16.64 3.88 -1.40
N ALA A 149 -16.81 5.08 -1.98
CA ALA A 149 -16.70 5.30 -3.42
C ALA A 149 -15.41 4.74 -4.03
N MET A 150 -14.29 4.78 -3.28
CA MET A 150 -13.02 4.21 -3.71
C MET A 150 -13.10 2.69 -3.94
N LEU A 151 -13.81 1.94 -3.08
CA LEU A 151 -13.96 0.48 -3.26
C LEU A 151 -14.99 0.14 -4.32
N ARG A 152 -16.00 0.99 -4.53
CA ARG A 152 -16.98 0.80 -5.60
C ARG A 152 -16.34 0.96 -6.98
N LEU A 153 -15.47 1.96 -7.13
CA LEU A 153 -14.81 2.27 -8.41
C LEU A 153 -13.58 1.40 -8.65
N PHE A 154 -12.76 1.17 -7.62
CA PHE A 154 -11.49 0.46 -7.71
C PHE A 154 -11.55 -0.89 -6.98
N HIS A 155 -12.60 -1.67 -7.25
CA HIS A 155 -12.94 -2.88 -6.51
C HIS A 155 -11.83 -3.95 -6.53
N ASP A 156 -11.08 -4.03 -7.63
CA ASP A 156 -9.97 -4.96 -7.82
C ASP A 156 -8.59 -4.33 -7.58
N SER A 157 -8.54 -3.06 -7.18
CA SER A 157 -7.27 -2.37 -6.94
C SER A 157 -6.69 -2.71 -5.57
N PRO A 158 -5.51 -3.34 -5.49
CA PRO A 158 -4.82 -3.52 -4.23
C PRO A 158 -4.41 -2.18 -3.61
N SER A 159 -4.03 -1.19 -4.43
CA SER A 159 -3.65 0.16 -4.00
C SER A 159 -4.80 0.93 -3.34
N ALA A 160 -6.04 0.74 -3.81
CA ALA A 160 -7.23 1.30 -3.16
C ALA A 160 -7.40 0.77 -1.73
N CYS A 161 -7.25 -0.55 -1.56
CA CYS A 161 -7.28 -1.16 -0.23
C CYS A 161 -6.12 -0.66 0.64
N THR A 162 -4.92 -0.46 0.06
CA THR A 162 -3.78 0.10 0.78
C THR A 162 -4.04 1.53 1.27
N TYR A 163 -4.62 2.41 0.45
CA TYR A 163 -4.96 3.77 0.89
C TYR A 163 -5.92 3.75 2.07
N LEU A 164 -6.93 2.87 2.05
CA LEU A 164 -7.87 2.72 3.16
C LEU A 164 -7.19 2.14 4.41
N ALA A 165 -6.33 1.14 4.25
CA ALA A 165 -5.54 0.61 5.35
C ALA A 165 -4.67 1.69 6.00
N LEU A 166 -3.97 2.48 5.18
CA LEU A 166 -3.12 3.58 5.63
C LEU A 166 -3.94 4.71 6.25
N HIS A 167 -5.13 5.00 5.75
CA HIS A 167 -6.03 6.00 6.33
C HIS A 167 -6.32 5.74 7.81
N HIS A 168 -6.51 4.48 8.17
CA HIS A 168 -6.75 4.06 9.54
C HIS A 168 -5.49 3.65 10.32
N THR A 169 -4.29 3.81 9.76
CA THR A 169 -3.02 3.39 10.39
C THR A 169 -2.11 4.57 10.74
N PRO A 170 -1.56 4.65 11.97
CA PRO A 170 -0.51 5.60 12.32
C PRO A 170 0.83 5.06 11.82
N LEU A 171 1.14 5.32 10.56
CA LEU A 171 2.28 4.70 9.88
C LEU A 171 3.60 5.11 10.53
N HIS A 172 3.74 6.36 10.98
CA HIS A 172 4.93 6.84 11.69
C HIS A 172 5.24 6.00 12.93
N TRP A 173 4.23 5.72 13.77
CA TRP A 173 4.42 4.95 14.99
C TRP A 173 4.68 3.48 14.66
N LEU A 174 3.90 2.91 13.74
CA LEU A 174 4.05 1.54 13.27
C LEU A 174 5.48 1.26 12.80
N LEU A 175 5.98 2.06 11.86
CA LEU A 175 7.32 1.91 11.31
C LEU A 175 8.41 2.13 12.35
N SER A 176 8.24 3.12 13.23
CA SER A 176 9.23 3.37 14.28
C SER A 176 9.37 2.20 15.25
N VAL A 177 8.27 1.51 15.58
CA VAL A 177 8.26 0.36 16.49
C VAL A 177 8.73 -0.91 15.77
N SER A 178 8.27 -1.17 14.55
CA SER A 178 8.71 -2.33 13.78
C SER A 178 10.18 -2.25 13.36
N GLY A 179 10.71 -1.04 13.18
CA GLY A 179 12.09 -0.77 12.80
C GLY A 179 13.04 -0.55 13.98
N ASP A 180 12.66 -0.90 15.22
CA ASP A 180 13.48 -0.71 16.42
C ASP A 180 14.07 0.70 16.53
N SER A 181 13.20 1.72 16.46
CA SER A 181 13.49 3.16 16.44
C SER A 181 13.97 3.75 15.10
N TRP A 182 14.09 2.96 14.03
CA TRP A 182 14.43 3.47 12.69
C TRP A 182 13.17 3.75 11.85
N LEU A 183 13.10 4.96 11.28
CA LEU A 183 12.04 5.41 10.41
C LEU A 183 12.65 6.13 9.20
N PHE A 184 12.42 5.63 7.99
CA PHE A 184 12.91 6.25 6.74
C PHE A 184 14.40 6.63 6.79
N ASN A 185 15.24 5.69 7.23
CA ASN A 185 16.69 5.89 7.45
C ASN A 185 17.07 6.94 8.50
N LYS A 186 16.13 7.39 9.32
CA LYS A 186 16.35 8.27 10.47
C LYS A 186 16.04 7.53 11.76
N LYS A 187 16.99 7.52 12.68
CA LYS A 187 16.78 6.97 14.02
C LYS A 187 15.99 7.95 14.88
N VAL A 188 15.04 7.48 15.69
CA VAL A 188 14.40 8.28 16.74
C VAL A 188 15.41 8.45 17.87
N HIS A 189 15.96 9.66 18.03
CA HIS A 189 17.10 9.90 18.92
C HIS A 189 16.73 9.96 20.40
N LYS A 190 15.49 10.37 20.73
CA LYS A 190 15.05 10.51 22.12
C LYS A 190 14.30 9.26 22.55
N ALA A 191 14.81 8.58 23.58
CA ALA A 191 14.16 7.39 24.14
C ALA A 191 12.72 7.66 24.58
N SER A 192 12.44 8.85 25.14
CA SER A 192 11.08 9.26 25.52
C SER A 192 10.10 9.32 24.34
N GLN A 193 10.56 9.71 23.16
CA GLN A 193 9.73 9.73 21.95
C GLN A 193 9.42 8.31 21.48
N PHE A 194 10.40 7.41 21.55
CA PHE A 194 10.19 6.00 21.19
C PHE A 194 9.20 5.31 22.12
N VAL A 195 9.30 5.53 23.43
CA VAL A 195 8.32 5.03 24.42
C VAL A 195 6.92 5.57 24.14
N GLU A 196 6.81 6.84 23.77
CA GLU A 196 5.52 7.42 23.37
C GLU A 196 4.96 6.77 22.10
N HIS A 197 5.80 6.48 21.09
CA HIS A 197 5.37 5.77 19.88
C HIS A 197 4.87 4.36 20.21
N GLN A 198 5.56 3.63 21.08
CA GLN A 198 5.11 2.31 21.56
C GLN A 198 3.75 2.40 22.26
N ARG A 199 3.59 3.36 23.17
CA ARG A 199 2.33 3.60 23.89
C ARG A 199 1.18 3.92 22.93
N ARG A 200 1.41 4.82 21.98
CA ARG A 200 0.42 5.23 20.98
C ARG A 200 0.04 4.09 20.04
N LEU A 201 1.02 3.31 19.58
CA LEU A 201 0.75 2.12 18.75
C LEU A 201 -0.05 1.08 19.53
N HIS A 202 0.27 0.85 20.81
CA HIS A 202 -0.49 -0.04 21.68
C HIS A 202 -1.95 0.43 21.82
N GLN A 203 -2.20 1.73 22.00
CA GLN A 203 -3.56 2.28 22.03
C GLN A 203 -4.29 2.06 20.70
N TRP A 204 -3.65 2.36 19.56
CA TRP A 204 -4.24 2.16 18.24
C TRP A 204 -4.66 0.70 18.01
N ARG A 205 -3.83 -0.26 18.40
CA ARG A 205 -4.10 -1.70 18.22
C ARG A 205 -5.40 -2.19 18.87
N HIS A 206 -5.85 -1.51 19.91
CA HIS A 206 -7.07 -1.82 20.65
C HIS A 206 -8.27 -0.97 20.19
N SER A 207 -8.12 -0.16 19.14
CA SER A 207 -9.18 0.67 18.57
C SER A 207 -9.86 0.00 17.38
N GLY A 208 -11.06 0.47 17.04
CA GLY A 208 -11.74 0.11 15.79
C GLY A 208 -10.91 0.45 14.55
N SER A 209 -10.09 1.50 14.58
CA SER A 209 -9.18 1.84 13.47
C SER A 209 -8.21 0.71 13.13
N ALA A 210 -7.70 -0.03 14.12
CA ALA A 210 -6.81 -1.16 13.84
C ALA A 210 -7.54 -2.33 13.17
N VAL A 211 -8.81 -2.56 13.54
CA VAL A 211 -9.65 -3.58 12.89
C VAL A 211 -9.88 -3.23 11.43
N VAL A 212 -10.32 -1.99 11.16
CA VAL A 212 -10.59 -1.49 9.81
C VAL A 212 -9.32 -1.54 8.95
N ALA A 213 -8.20 -1.05 9.50
CA ALA A 213 -6.90 -1.10 8.83
C ALA A 213 -6.48 -2.53 8.48
N THR A 214 -6.70 -3.48 9.39
CA THR A 214 -6.31 -4.88 9.21
C THR A 214 -7.14 -5.56 8.12
N VAL A 215 -8.46 -5.33 8.07
CA VAL A 215 -9.31 -5.84 6.98
C VAL A 215 -8.82 -5.33 5.63
N PHE A 216 -8.57 -4.03 5.50
CA PHE A 216 -8.11 -3.46 4.24
C PHE A 216 -6.69 -3.88 3.87
N ALA A 217 -5.80 -4.04 4.85
CA ALA A 217 -4.46 -4.58 4.62
C ALA A 217 -4.50 -6.03 4.13
N ALA A 218 -5.34 -6.88 4.72
CA ALA A 218 -5.53 -8.26 4.27
C ALA A 218 -6.14 -8.29 2.84
N LYS A 219 -7.15 -7.44 2.57
CA LYS A 219 -7.74 -7.26 1.24
C LYS A 219 -6.71 -6.82 0.19
N ALA A 220 -5.77 -5.94 0.55
CA ALA A 220 -4.67 -5.54 -0.33
C ALA A 220 -3.70 -6.69 -0.58
N LEU A 221 -3.24 -7.37 0.48
CA LEU A 221 -2.31 -8.51 0.38
C LEU A 221 -2.89 -9.67 -0.44
N LYS A 222 -4.18 -10.00 -0.24
CA LYS A 222 -4.89 -11.01 -1.02
C LYS A 222 -4.79 -10.73 -2.52
N ARG A 223 -4.99 -9.48 -2.93
CA ARG A 223 -4.93 -9.01 -4.33
C ARG A 223 -3.50 -8.94 -4.86
N PHE A 224 -2.57 -8.31 -4.14
CA PHE A 224 -1.16 -8.22 -4.54
C PHE A 224 -0.51 -9.60 -4.72
N LEU A 225 -0.87 -10.54 -3.86
CA LEU A 225 -0.33 -11.90 -3.86
C LEU A 225 -1.20 -12.89 -4.65
N ARG A 226 -2.29 -12.42 -5.29
CA ARG A 226 -3.21 -13.23 -6.11
C ARG A 226 -3.67 -14.51 -5.41
N LEU A 227 -3.97 -14.43 -4.11
CA LEU A 227 -4.26 -15.60 -3.29
C LEU A 227 -5.58 -16.30 -3.69
N ASP A 228 -6.46 -15.65 -4.44
CA ASP A 228 -7.68 -16.27 -4.99
C ASP A 228 -7.40 -17.40 -5.98
N ALA A 229 -6.28 -17.32 -6.72
CA ALA A 229 -5.90 -18.33 -7.71
C ALA A 229 -5.35 -19.62 -7.07
N LEU A 230 -5.01 -19.60 -5.78
CA LEU A 230 -4.42 -20.73 -5.06
C LEU A 230 -5.46 -21.74 -4.52
N LYS A 231 -6.74 -21.62 -4.89
CA LYS A 231 -7.81 -22.57 -4.51
C LYS A 231 -7.68 -23.97 -5.15
N SER A 232 -6.72 -24.17 -6.06
CA SER A 232 -6.39 -25.49 -6.63
C SER A 232 -5.46 -26.26 -5.70
N ASP A 233 -5.81 -27.51 -5.41
CA ASP A 233 -5.32 -28.44 -4.37
C ASP A 233 -3.82 -28.85 -4.41
N MET A 234 -2.93 -27.97 -4.87
CA MET A 234 -1.48 -28.21 -4.93
C MET A 234 -0.71 -27.03 -4.31
N PRO A 235 0.28 -27.27 -3.44
CA PRO A 235 1.07 -26.24 -2.80
C PRO A 235 2.10 -25.70 -3.81
N GLN A 236 1.66 -24.97 -4.82
CA GLN A 236 2.57 -24.21 -5.64
C GLN A 236 3.09 -23.03 -4.83
N CYS A 237 4.42 -22.98 -4.78
CA CYS A 237 5.18 -21.87 -4.27
C CYS A 237 4.59 -20.57 -4.84
N VAL A 238 4.33 -19.57 -4.00
CA VAL A 238 4.08 -18.21 -4.47
C VAL A 238 5.36 -17.79 -5.20
N HIS A 239 5.36 -17.93 -6.52
CA HIS A 239 6.49 -17.61 -7.38
C HIS A 239 6.40 -16.12 -7.69
N ALA A 240 7.32 -15.34 -7.11
CA ALA A 240 7.44 -13.90 -7.36
C ALA A 240 7.52 -13.58 -8.87
N SER A 241 8.15 -14.46 -9.66
CA SER A 241 8.30 -14.35 -11.11
C SER A 241 6.99 -14.36 -11.94
N THR A 242 5.82 -14.50 -11.31
CA THR A 242 4.50 -14.41 -11.96
C THR A 242 3.62 -13.27 -11.43
N MET A 243 4.15 -12.49 -10.49
CA MET A 243 3.45 -11.36 -9.89
C MET A 243 3.59 -10.13 -10.78
N PRO A 244 2.49 -9.45 -11.15
CA PRO A 244 2.51 -8.29 -12.02
C PRO A 244 2.75 -7.03 -11.19
N TRP A 245 3.70 -7.02 -10.26
CA TRP A 245 3.98 -5.81 -9.48
C TRP A 245 4.57 -4.80 -10.45
N ARG A 246 3.85 -3.70 -10.67
CA ARG A 246 4.13 -2.78 -11.78
C ARG A 246 5.02 -1.63 -11.32
N GLU A 247 4.99 -1.31 -10.04
CA GLU A 247 5.55 -0.06 -9.52
C GLU A 247 6.27 -0.24 -8.17
N ILE A 248 7.19 0.68 -7.87
CA ILE A 248 7.89 0.73 -6.57
C ILE A 248 6.93 0.92 -5.39
N SER A 249 5.78 1.54 -5.64
CA SER A 249 4.69 1.73 -4.70
C SER A 249 4.08 0.40 -4.25
N ASP A 250 4.07 -0.64 -5.09
CA ASP A 250 3.50 -1.96 -4.78
C ASP A 250 4.33 -2.69 -3.70
N TYR A 251 5.67 -2.68 -3.83
CA TYR A 251 6.57 -3.28 -2.83
C TYR A 251 6.36 -2.65 -1.45
N TRP A 252 6.28 -1.32 -1.44
CA TRP A 252 6.07 -0.58 -0.21
C TRP A 252 4.67 -0.80 0.37
N ALA A 253 3.63 -0.88 -0.48
CA ALA A 253 2.27 -1.24 -0.10
C ALA A 253 2.19 -2.61 0.56
N ILE A 254 2.78 -3.63 -0.06
CA ILE A 254 2.85 -4.99 0.48
C ILE A 254 3.53 -4.98 1.84
N TYR A 255 4.67 -4.29 1.96
CA TYR A 255 5.42 -4.18 3.20
C TYR A 255 4.59 -3.54 4.32
N VAL A 256 3.98 -2.38 4.08
CA VAL A 256 3.20 -1.69 5.12
C VAL A 256 1.93 -2.46 5.49
N CYS A 257 1.24 -3.09 4.53
CA CYS A 257 0.08 -3.93 4.81
C CYS A 257 0.46 -5.14 5.68
N ALA A 258 1.63 -5.76 5.43
CA ALA A 258 2.13 -6.83 6.29
C ALA A 258 2.39 -6.37 7.72
N LEU A 259 2.96 -5.17 7.89
CA LEU A 259 3.19 -4.57 9.21
C LEU A 259 1.90 -4.23 9.93
N VAL A 260 0.86 -3.77 9.23
CA VAL A 260 -0.47 -3.53 9.82
C VAL A 260 -1.02 -4.84 10.38
N CYS A 261 -1.01 -5.92 9.60
CA CYS A 261 -1.45 -7.24 10.06
C CYS A 261 -0.62 -7.75 11.24
N TRP A 262 0.70 -7.57 11.21
CA TRP A 262 1.60 -7.92 12.32
C TRP A 262 1.30 -7.15 13.60
N ALA A 263 1.11 -5.83 13.50
CA ALA A 263 0.89 -5.00 14.67
C ALA A 263 -0.42 -5.40 15.36
N TRP A 264 -1.48 -5.68 14.61
CA TRP A 264 -2.73 -6.15 15.19
C TRP A 264 -2.61 -7.49 15.94
N SER A 265 -1.69 -8.38 15.53
CA SER A 265 -1.58 -9.74 16.09
C SER A 265 -0.78 -9.86 17.40
N GLN A 266 -0.18 -8.77 17.88
CA GLN A 266 0.84 -8.83 18.94
C GLN A 266 0.31 -9.04 20.38
N ASP A 267 -1.01 -9.10 20.62
CA ASP A 267 -1.58 -9.28 21.98
C ASP A 267 -1.79 -10.75 22.34
N THR A 268 -1.39 -11.68 21.48
CA THR A 268 -1.52 -13.10 21.82
C THR A 268 -0.30 -13.56 22.62
N PRO A 269 -0.46 -13.99 23.89
CA PRO A 269 0.65 -14.57 24.63
C PRO A 269 1.13 -15.80 23.87
N ARG A 270 2.37 -15.73 23.39
CA ARG A 270 3.09 -16.82 22.74
C ARG A 270 3.00 -18.03 23.68
N ARG A 271 2.11 -18.98 23.41
CA ARG A 271 2.06 -20.24 24.13
C ARG A 271 3.31 -21.01 23.73
N GLY A 272 4.43 -20.67 24.35
CA GLY A 272 5.63 -21.50 24.32
C GLY A 272 5.26 -22.90 24.82
N PRO A 273 6.00 -23.93 24.39
CA PRO A 273 5.82 -25.26 24.94
C PRO A 273 5.96 -25.15 26.46
N ALA A 274 4.94 -25.61 27.19
CA ALA A 274 4.91 -25.63 28.64
C ALA A 274 6.11 -26.44 29.16
N SER A 275 7.20 -25.76 29.49
CA SER A 275 8.23 -26.30 30.35
C SER A 275 7.71 -26.22 31.78
N SER A 276 7.05 -27.29 32.20
CA SER A 276 6.81 -27.59 33.60
C SER A 276 8.16 -27.73 34.31
N SER A 277 8.52 -26.76 35.14
CA SER A 277 9.49 -26.98 36.20
C SER A 277 9.28 -25.98 37.33
N SER A 278 8.79 -26.55 38.43
CA SER A 278 8.70 -25.98 39.76
C SER A 278 10.06 -25.63 40.37
N SER A 279 9.99 -24.70 41.33
CA SER A 279 10.82 -24.50 42.54
C SER A 279 12.14 -23.72 42.52
N SER A 280 12.14 -22.74 43.45
CA SER A 280 13.18 -22.32 44.41
C SER A 280 14.32 -21.36 44.00
N SER A 281 14.15 -20.10 44.43
CA SER A 281 15.04 -19.27 45.27
C SER A 281 16.58 -19.32 45.16
N SER A 282 17.14 -18.10 45.13
CA SER A 282 18.37 -17.58 45.79
C SER A 282 19.63 -17.27 44.95
N SER A 283 19.97 -15.97 44.97
CA SER A 283 21.28 -15.30 45.14
C SER A 283 22.47 -15.46 44.15
N SER A 284 22.87 -14.28 43.63
CA SER A 284 24.23 -13.68 43.53
C SER A 284 25.35 -14.27 42.65
N SER A 285 25.75 -13.43 41.68
CA SER A 285 27.12 -13.02 41.25
C SER A 285 28.13 -13.99 40.60
N SER A 286 28.83 -13.38 39.60
CA SER A 286 30.21 -13.58 39.09
C SER A 286 30.54 -14.64 38.01
N THR A 287 30.74 -14.11 36.79
CA THR A 287 31.82 -14.33 35.78
C THR A 287 32.14 -15.72 35.16
N PRO A 288 32.66 -15.75 33.90
CA PRO A 288 32.68 -16.93 33.03
C PRO A 288 34.03 -17.69 33.02
N PRO A 289 34.07 -18.87 32.39
CA PRO A 289 35.08 -19.06 31.34
C PRO A 289 34.61 -19.87 30.12
N ALA A 290 35.51 -19.94 29.13
CA ALA A 290 35.32 -20.30 27.74
C ALA A 290 35.46 -21.81 27.42
N SER A 291 34.97 -22.13 26.20
CA SER A 291 35.42 -23.14 25.22
C SER A 291 35.28 -24.64 25.54
N CYS A 292 34.53 -25.38 24.71
CA CYS A 292 35.04 -26.12 23.54
C CYS A 292 33.91 -26.79 22.70
N SER A 293 34.11 -26.80 21.36
CA SER A 293 33.88 -27.85 20.34
C SER A 293 32.98 -29.06 20.68
N SER A 294 32.18 -29.70 19.82
CA SER A 294 32.09 -29.76 18.35
C SER A 294 30.95 -30.71 17.93
N SER A 295 30.37 -30.47 16.74
CA SER A 295 29.82 -31.44 15.78
C SER A 295 28.73 -32.45 16.18
N SER A 296 27.48 -32.17 15.77
CA SER A 296 26.45 -33.10 15.23
C SER A 296 25.17 -32.27 14.97
N SER A 297 24.34 -32.39 13.93
CA SER A 297 24.27 -33.25 12.75
C SER A 297 23.26 -32.62 11.77
N ALA A 298 23.45 -32.87 10.48
CA ALA A 298 22.70 -32.38 9.33
C ALA A 298 21.24 -32.90 9.21
N ALA A 299 20.45 -32.84 10.28
CA ALA A 299 19.03 -33.26 10.33
C ALA A 299 18.02 -32.11 10.50
N ALA A 300 18.49 -30.85 10.53
CA ALA A 300 17.66 -29.66 10.76
C ALA A 300 17.11 -29.00 9.48
N ALA A 301 17.52 -29.44 8.29
CA ALA A 301 17.08 -28.86 7.02
C ALA A 301 15.69 -29.37 6.57
N SER A 302 15.31 -30.58 6.98
CA SER A 302 14.00 -31.17 6.68
C SER A 302 12.90 -30.74 7.66
N SER A 303 13.25 -30.35 8.89
CA SER A 303 12.29 -29.84 9.88
C SER A 303 12.00 -28.34 9.71
N SER A 304 12.97 -27.56 9.23
CA SER A 304 12.81 -26.12 8.95
C SER A 304 11.90 -25.86 7.74
N THR A 305 12.01 -26.68 6.70
CA THR A 305 11.20 -26.57 5.47
C THR A 305 9.74 -26.95 5.71
N VAL A 306 9.47 -27.98 6.51
CA VAL A 306 8.10 -28.38 6.88
C VAL A 306 7.45 -27.33 7.78
N SER A 307 8.18 -26.82 8.79
CA SER A 307 7.69 -25.73 9.68
C SER A 307 7.40 -24.43 8.92
N ALA A 308 8.30 -24.03 8.00
CA ALA A 308 8.11 -22.86 7.16
C ALA A 308 6.92 -23.01 6.19
N SER A 309 6.74 -24.21 5.61
CA SER A 309 5.60 -24.49 4.72
C SER A 309 4.26 -24.46 5.45
N SER A 310 4.22 -24.97 6.70
CA SER A 310 3.04 -24.92 7.57
C SER A 310 2.70 -23.48 7.94
N SER A 311 3.71 -22.70 8.38
CA SER A 311 3.54 -21.28 8.72
C SER A 311 3.03 -20.46 7.53
N ARG A 312 3.54 -20.74 6.33
CA ARG A 312 3.08 -20.07 5.10
C ARG A 312 1.62 -20.37 4.77
N ARG A 313 1.19 -21.63 4.86
CA ARG A 313 -0.21 -22.00 4.61
C ARG A 313 -1.15 -21.34 5.62
N THR A 314 -0.76 -21.33 6.88
CA THR A 314 -1.49 -20.64 7.95
C THR A 314 -1.62 -19.13 7.65
N ALA A 315 -0.54 -18.48 7.21
CA ALA A 315 -0.56 -17.07 6.83
C ALA A 315 -1.49 -16.80 5.64
N VAL A 316 -1.43 -17.62 4.58
CA VAL A 316 -2.31 -17.49 3.41
C VAL A 316 -3.78 -17.67 3.80
N SER A 317 -4.09 -18.71 4.57
CA SER A 317 -5.45 -18.98 5.04
C SER A 317 -5.96 -17.84 5.92
N TRP A 318 -5.11 -17.26 6.76
CA TRP A 318 -5.48 -16.12 7.59
C TRP A 318 -5.76 -14.88 6.73
N ILE A 319 -4.90 -14.56 5.76
CA ILE A 319 -5.12 -13.41 4.85
C ILE A 319 -6.43 -13.57 4.08
N GLN A 320 -6.69 -14.76 3.52
CA GLN A 320 -7.93 -15.04 2.79
C GLN A 320 -9.15 -14.89 3.70
N ALA A 321 -9.12 -15.50 4.89
CA ALA A 321 -10.22 -15.41 5.85
C ALA A 321 -10.50 -13.95 6.25
N VAL A 322 -9.47 -13.18 6.62
CA VAL A 322 -9.66 -11.78 7.05
C VAL A 322 -10.06 -10.86 5.89
N ALA A 323 -9.55 -11.11 4.69
CA ALA A 323 -9.90 -10.31 3.51
C ALA A 323 -11.37 -10.49 3.09
N ASP A 324 -12.00 -11.62 3.42
CA ASP A 324 -13.40 -11.89 3.13
C ASP A 324 -14.36 -11.35 4.21
N LEU A 325 -13.84 -10.76 5.29
CA LEU A 325 -14.61 -10.14 6.36
C LEU A 325 -14.83 -8.64 6.14
N ASP A 326 -15.89 -8.13 6.75
CA ASP A 326 -16.08 -6.71 7.02
C ASP A 326 -15.54 -6.33 8.41
N PRO A 327 -15.16 -5.04 8.63
CA PRO A 327 -14.61 -4.59 9.90
C PRO A 327 -15.41 -4.99 11.16
N PRO A 328 -16.76 -4.87 11.21
CA PRO A 328 -17.51 -5.33 12.37
C PRO A 328 -17.42 -6.85 12.59
N GLN A 329 -17.30 -7.66 11.54
CA GLN A 329 -17.15 -9.12 11.69
C GLN A 329 -15.79 -9.48 12.30
N LEU A 330 -14.71 -8.82 11.85
CA LEU A 330 -13.38 -9.03 12.42
C LEU A 330 -13.33 -8.56 13.88
N ALA A 331 -13.99 -7.45 14.22
CA ALA A 331 -14.08 -6.96 15.60
C ALA A 331 -14.70 -8.00 16.55
N MET A 332 -15.72 -8.75 16.09
CA MET A 332 -16.37 -9.80 16.89
C MET A 332 -15.50 -11.04 17.09
N LEU A 333 -14.64 -11.38 16.12
CA LEU A 333 -13.79 -12.57 16.17
C LEU A 333 -12.59 -12.42 17.11
N GLY A 334 -12.15 -11.18 17.36
CA GLY A 334 -10.96 -10.90 18.17
C GLY A 334 -9.64 -11.25 17.46
N ALA A 335 -8.51 -11.01 18.14
CA ALA A 335 -7.18 -11.19 17.57
C ALA A 335 -6.84 -12.68 17.33
N HIS A 336 -6.65 -13.07 16.07
CA HIS A 336 -6.25 -14.43 15.69
C HIS A 336 -4.72 -14.65 15.80
N HIS A 337 -4.33 -15.82 16.29
CA HIS A 337 -2.93 -16.26 16.51
C HIS A 337 -2.06 -16.39 15.25
N ASP A 338 -2.63 -16.22 14.06
CA ASP A 338 -2.04 -16.66 12.80
C ASP A 338 -1.47 -15.54 11.92
N ALA A 339 -1.71 -14.27 12.28
CA ALA A 339 -1.16 -13.13 11.55
C ALA A 339 0.38 -13.00 11.67
N HIS A 340 1.01 -13.67 12.63
CA HIS A 340 2.47 -13.66 12.78
C HIS A 340 3.20 -14.23 11.55
N GLY A 341 2.57 -15.16 10.82
CA GLY A 341 3.14 -15.73 9.60
C GLY A 341 3.13 -14.78 8.40
N VAL A 342 2.34 -13.69 8.44
CA VAL A 342 2.15 -12.78 7.30
C VAL A 342 3.45 -12.08 6.91
N VAL A 343 4.22 -11.58 7.89
CA VAL A 343 5.51 -10.92 7.61
C VAL A 343 6.51 -11.91 7.02
N GLY A 344 6.53 -13.15 7.52
CA GLY A 344 7.39 -14.21 6.98
C GLY A 344 7.01 -14.56 5.54
N LEU A 345 5.71 -14.73 5.26
CA LEU A 345 5.20 -14.95 3.91
C LEU A 345 5.61 -13.80 2.98
N VAL A 346 5.33 -12.56 3.37
CA VAL A 346 5.61 -11.38 2.55
C VAL A 346 7.11 -11.23 2.28
N ARG A 347 7.95 -11.39 3.30
CA ARG A 347 9.41 -11.36 3.14
C ARG A 347 9.87 -12.43 2.15
N ASP A 348 9.40 -13.67 2.29
CA ASP A 348 9.77 -14.77 1.38
C ASP A 348 9.37 -14.47 -0.08
N VAL A 349 8.27 -13.74 -0.31
CA VAL A 349 7.85 -13.35 -1.65
C VAL A 349 8.73 -12.22 -2.18
N LEU A 350 8.99 -11.18 -1.38
CA LEU A 350 9.82 -10.04 -1.76
C LEU A 350 11.27 -10.46 -2.05
N GLU A 351 11.86 -11.35 -1.25
CA GLU A 351 13.23 -11.86 -1.44
C GLU A 351 13.41 -12.72 -2.70
N ARG A 352 12.33 -13.29 -3.24
CA ARG A 352 12.38 -14.07 -4.48
C ARG A 352 12.29 -13.22 -5.74
N ASP A 353 11.95 -11.94 -5.59
CA ASP A 353 11.78 -11.00 -6.69
C ASP A 353 13.03 -10.15 -6.95
N SER A 354 13.88 -9.99 -5.92
CA SER A 354 15.20 -9.34 -5.99
C SER A 354 16.29 -10.29 -6.46
#